data_AF-A0A9J6EI33-F1
#
_entry.id   AF-A0A9J6EI33-F1
#
_cell.length_a   1.000
_cell.length_b   1.000
_cell.length_c   1.000
_cell.angle_alpha   90.00
_cell.angle_beta   90.00
_cell.angle_gamma   90.00
#
_symmetry.space_group_name_H-M   'P 1'
#
loop_
_entity.id
_entity.type
_entity.pdbx_description
1 polymer ?
#
loop_
_entity_poly.entity_id
_entity_poly.type
_entity_poly.pdbx_seq_one_letter_code
_entity_poly.pdbx_strand_id
1 'polypeptide(L)'
;MSAGESTFFVEVNETSAILQHATQHSLVLLDELGRGTSTHDGMALAHAVVQELASTIRCCTLFSTHYHHLVQNFRLHPAVQLAHMVVY
;
A
#
# COMPACT_ATOMS: atom_id res chain seq x y z
N MET A 1 -8.33 -4.89 -20.48
CA MET A 1 -9.50 -4.49 -19.67
C MET A 1 -10.31 -5.74 -19.37
N SER A 2 -10.30 -6.18 -18.11
CA SER A 2 -11.07 -7.31 -17.58
C SER A 2 -12.56 -6.95 -17.53
N ALA A 3 -13.27 -7.17 -18.64
CA ALA A 3 -14.71 -6.98 -18.69
C ALA A 3 -15.40 -8.10 -17.89
N GLY A 4 -15.58 -7.89 -16.58
CA GLY A 4 -16.37 -8.78 -15.70
C GLY A 4 -15.83 -8.97 -14.28
N GLU A 5 -14.59 -8.54 -13.99
CA GLU A 5 -14.01 -8.69 -12.66
C GLU A 5 -14.29 -7.47 -11.77
N SER A 6 -14.44 -7.69 -10.47
CA SER A 6 -14.56 -6.61 -9.49
C SER A 6 -13.30 -5.74 -9.53
N THR A 7 -13.46 -4.42 -9.58
CA THR A 7 -12.33 -3.48 -9.54
C THR A 7 -11.42 -3.74 -8.34
N PHE A 8 -12.01 -4.07 -7.18
CA PHE A 8 -11.26 -4.41 -5.99
C PHE A 8 -10.47 -5.73 -6.14
N PHE A 9 -11.04 -6.72 -6.85
CA PHE A 9 -10.32 -7.96 -7.12
C PHE A 9 -9.10 -7.72 -8.01
N VAL A 10 -9.24 -6.89 -9.05
CA VAL A 10 -8.12 -6.51 -9.92
C VAL A 10 -7.03 -5.80 -9.13
N GLU A 11 -7.39 -4.81 -8.31
CA GLU A 11 -6.49 -4.06 -7.42
C GLU A 11 -5.69 -4.98 -6.47
N VAL A 12 -6.37 -5.93 -5.82
CA VAL A 12 -5.72 -6.89 -4.91
C VAL A 12 -4.81 -7.84 -5.67
N ASN A 13 -5.20 -8.26 -6.88
CA ASN A 13 -4.39 -9.15 -7.71
C ASN A 13 -3.13 -8.45 -8.23
N GLU A 14 -3.23 -7.17 -8.62
CA GLU A 14 -2.08 -6.33 -8.97
C GLU A 14 -1.14 -6.15 -7.77
N THR A 15 -1.69 -5.92 -6.58
CA THR A 15 -0.92 -5.83 -5.32
C THR A 15 -0.21 -7.15 -5.00
N SER A 16 -0.89 -8.29 -5.18
CA SER A 16 -0.30 -9.62 -5.01
C SER A 16 0.87 -9.84 -5.96
N ALA A 17 0.72 -9.46 -7.23
CA ALA A 17 1.80 -9.54 -8.21
C ALA A 17 3.01 -8.68 -7.82
N ILE A 18 2.79 -7.48 -7.27
CA ILE A 18 3.87 -6.65 -6.71
C ILE A 18 4.59 -7.39 -5.59
N LEU A 19 3.87 -7.90 -4.60
CA LEU A 19 4.48 -8.59 -3.44
C LEU A 19 5.27 -9.85 -3.84
N GLN A 20 4.80 -10.58 -4.86
CA GLN A 20 5.47 -11.80 -5.33
C GLN A 20 6.77 -11.53 -6.10
N HIS A 21 6.88 -10.39 -6.80
CA HIS A 21 7.99 -10.13 -7.72
C HIS A 21 8.90 -8.99 -7.27
N ALA A 22 8.47 -8.14 -6.33
CA ALA A 22 9.28 -7.06 -5.81
C ALA A 22 10.51 -7.61 -5.10
N THR A 23 11.63 -6.94 -5.33
CA THR A 23 12.91 -7.22 -4.67
C THR A 23 13.41 -5.96 -3.98
N GLN A 24 14.46 -6.05 -3.16
CA GLN A 24 15.09 -4.88 -2.55
C GLN A 24 15.53 -3.78 -3.53
N HIS A 25 15.67 -4.09 -4.83
CA HIS A 25 16.05 -3.12 -5.87
C HIS A 25 14.87 -2.59 -6.69
N SER A 26 13.64 -2.98 -6.34
CA SER A 26 12.42 -2.52 -7.01
C SER A 26 12.02 -1.12 -6.53
N LEU A 27 11.37 -0.36 -7.41
CA LEU A 27 10.57 0.81 -7.06
C LEU A 27 9.09 0.42 -7.11
N VAL A 28 8.39 0.58 -5.99
CA VAL A 28 6.95 0.30 -5.87
C VAL A 28 6.18 1.60 -5.65
N LEU A 29 5.16 1.81 -6.46
CA LEU A 29 4.23 2.93 -6.35
C LEU A 29 2.84 2.38 -6.09
N LEU A 30 2.26 2.71 -4.94
CA LEU A 30 0.91 2.33 -4.56
C LEU A 30 0.06 3.59 -4.38
N ASP A 31 -1.17 3.56 -4.88
CA ASP A 31 -2.10 4.69 -4.79
C ASP A 31 -3.45 4.23 -4.24
N GLU A 32 -3.81 4.74 -3.07
CA GLU A 32 -5.10 4.54 -2.40
C GLU A 32 -5.55 3.07 -2.24
N LEU A 33 -4.60 2.16 -2.02
CA LEU A 33 -4.89 0.72 -1.81
C LEU A 33 -5.95 0.49 -0.72
N GLY A 34 -6.97 -0.28 -1.05
CA GLY A 34 -8.05 -0.68 -0.13
C GLY A 34 -9.34 0.14 -0.28
N ARG A 35 -9.40 1.09 -1.22
CA ARG A 35 -10.58 1.93 -1.47
C ARG A 35 -11.83 1.15 -1.92
N GLY A 36 -11.65 -0.01 -2.57
CA GLY A 36 -12.74 -0.82 -3.11
C GLY A 36 -13.50 -1.70 -2.10
N THR A 37 -13.17 -1.65 -0.81
CA THR A 37 -13.75 -2.51 0.24
C THR A 37 -14.16 -1.71 1.50
N SER A 38 -14.60 -2.39 2.56
CA SER A 38 -14.92 -1.76 3.84
C SER A 38 -13.70 -1.02 4.40
N THR A 39 -13.90 0.11 5.09
CA THR A 39 -12.81 0.93 5.63
C THR A 39 -11.87 0.13 6.54
N HIS A 40 -12.43 -0.78 7.35
CA HIS A 40 -11.65 -1.61 8.26
C HIS A 40 -10.81 -2.63 7.49
N ASP A 41 -11.40 -3.33 6.52
CA ASP A 41 -10.71 -4.36 5.75
C ASP A 41 -9.66 -3.74 4.82
N GLY A 42 -9.96 -2.59 4.21
CA GLY A 42 -9.04 -1.83 3.38
C GLY A 42 -7.83 -1.33 4.18
N MET A 43 -8.05 -0.83 5.39
CA MET A 43 -6.96 -0.42 6.29
C MET A 43 -6.10 -1.62 6.74
N ALA A 44 -6.72 -2.75 7.07
CA ALA A 44 -6.00 -3.96 7.47
C ALA A 44 -5.14 -4.50 6.31
N LEU A 45 -5.69 -4.51 5.09
CA LEU A 45 -4.96 -4.87 3.87
C LEU A 45 -3.79 -3.92 3.63
N ALA A 46 -4.03 -2.61 3.61
CA ALA A 46 -3.00 -1.61 3.40
C ALA A 46 -1.88 -1.71 4.46
N HIS A 47 -2.23 -1.96 5.72
CA HIS A 47 -1.27 -2.19 6.79
C HIS A 47 -0.38 -3.40 6.54
N ALA A 48 -0.96 -4.54 6.19
CA ALA A 48 -0.21 -5.75 5.90
C ALA A 48 0.76 -5.55 4.71
N VAL A 49 0.31 -4.88 3.66
CA VAL A 49 1.12 -4.61 2.47
C VAL A 49 2.28 -3.66 2.77
N VAL A 50 2.05 -2.56 3.49
CA VAL A 50 3.13 -1.64 3.90
C VAL A 50 4.15 -2.35 4.79
N GLN A 51 3.68 -3.17 5.74
CA GLN A 51 4.55 -3.95 6.62
C GLN A 51 5.47 -4.87 5.81
N GLU A 52 4.93 -5.61 4.84
CA GLU A 52 5.70 -6.54 4.00
C GLU A 52 6.72 -5.82 3.12
N LEU A 53 6.31 -4.72 2.47
CA LEU A 53 7.20 -3.91 1.64
C LEU A 53 8.32 -3.26 2.45
N ALA A 54 8.02 -2.74 3.65
CA ALA A 54 8.98 -2.01 4.48
C ALA A 54 9.90 -2.91 5.31
N SER A 55 9.42 -4.07 5.77
CA SER A 55 10.17 -4.93 6.72
C SER A 55 10.76 -6.16 6.07
N THR A 56 10.05 -6.79 5.14
CA THR A 56 10.47 -8.06 4.53
C THR A 56 11.21 -7.79 3.22
N ILE A 57 10.53 -7.18 2.25
CA ILE A 57 11.07 -6.95 0.89
C ILE A 57 12.10 -5.82 0.92
N ARG A 58 11.86 -4.78 1.72
CA ARG A 58 12.73 -3.61 1.92
C ARG A 58 13.08 -2.89 0.61
N CYS A 59 12.10 -2.76 -0.27
CA CYS A 59 12.23 -2.03 -1.53
C CYS A 59 11.93 -0.53 -1.34
N CYS A 60 12.30 0.28 -2.35
CA CYS A 60 11.91 1.68 -2.37
C CYS A 60 10.41 1.78 -2.70
N THR A 61 9.62 2.34 -1.78
CA THR A 61 8.15 2.37 -1.90
C THR A 61 7.62 3.78 -1.66
N LEU A 62 6.75 4.25 -2.57
CA LEU A 62 5.88 5.41 -2.34
C LEU A 62 4.45 4.91 -2.24
N PHE A 63 3.75 5.33 -1.18
CA PHE A 63 2.36 4.95 -0.95
C PHE A 63 1.51 6.17 -0.56
N SER A 64 0.55 6.54 -1.42
CA SER A 64 -0.49 7.52 -1.10
C SER A 64 -1.68 6.84 -0.44
N THR A 65 -2.17 7.42 0.65
CA THR A 65 -3.33 6.90 1.37
C THR A 65 -4.10 8.00 2.09
N HIS A 66 -5.40 7.79 2.26
CA HIS A 66 -6.26 8.59 3.12
C HIS A 66 -6.43 8.00 4.54
N TYR A 67 -5.83 6.83 4.82
CA TYR A 67 -5.94 6.18 6.12
C TYR A 67 -5.02 6.83 7.16
N HIS A 68 -5.54 7.82 7.88
CA HIS A 68 -4.81 8.53 8.95
C HIS A 68 -4.30 7.58 10.06
N HIS A 69 -5.10 6.57 10.42
CA HIS A 69 -4.69 5.57 11.41
C HIS A 69 -3.48 4.75 10.94
N LEU A 70 -3.41 4.44 9.63
CA LEU A 70 -2.26 3.74 9.06
C LEU A 70 -0.97 4.56 9.22
N VAL A 71 -1.04 5.86 8.92
CA VAL A 71 0.06 6.80 9.10
C VAL A 71 0.54 6.83 10.55
N GLN A 72 -0.39 6.79 11.51
CA GLN A 72 -0.04 6.74 12.95
C GLN A 72 0.68 5.44 13.34
N ASN A 73 0.22 4.29 12.82
CA ASN A 73 0.83 2.99 13.11
C ASN A 73 2.30 2.91 12.67
N PHE A 74 2.63 3.50 11.51
CA PHE A 74 3.99 3.48 10.96
C PHE A 74 4.86 4.67 11.37
N ARG A 75 4.35 5.60 12.19
CA ARG A 75 5.05 6.83 12.57
C ARG A 75 6.43 6.61 13.20
N LEU A 76 6.60 5.50 13.93
CA LEU A 76 7.84 5.15 14.62
C LEU A 76 8.61 4.03 13.92
N HIS A 77 8.16 3.58 12.75
CA HIS A 77 8.81 2.50 12.03
C HIS A 77 10.12 3.00 11.40
N PRO A 78 11.28 2.37 11.67
CA PRO A 78 12.59 2.92 11.30
C PRO A 78 12.82 3.01 9.78
N ALA A 79 12.10 2.21 9.01
CA ALA A 79 12.18 2.20 7.54
C ALA A 79 11.09 3.02 6.84
N VAL A 80 10.20 3.71 7.59
CA VAL A 80 9.08 4.48 6.99
C VAL A 80 9.25 5.96 7.33
N GLN A 81 9.20 6.80 6.30
CA GLN A 81 9.17 8.25 6.45
C GLN A 81 7.81 8.78 6.02
N LEU A 82 7.21 9.62 6.85
CA LEU A 82 5.93 10.26 6.57
C LEU A 82 6.13 11.54 5.76
N ALA A 83 5.27 11.76 4.77
CA ALA A 83 5.20 12.97 3.97
C ALA A 83 3.73 13.35 3.72
N HIS A 84 3.48 14.63 3.48
CA HIS A 84 2.16 15.13 3.06
C HIS A 84 2.35 16.21 2.00
N MET A 85 1.41 16.33 1.07
CA MET A 85 1.37 17.46 0.16
C MET A 85 0.74 18.67 0.85
N VAL A 86 1.45 19.80 0.87
CA VAL A 86 0.95 21.07 1.39
C VAL A 86 -0.09 21.62 0.42
N VAL A 87 -1.23 22.04 0.95
CA VAL A 87 -2.26 22.78 0.19
C VAL A 87 -2.17 24.25 0.61
N TYR A 88 -1.99 25.15 -0.37
CA TYR A 88 -1.92 26.60 -0.18
C TYR A 88 -3.28 27.26 -0.37
#